data_AF-A0A1I1H8L6-F1
#
_entry.id   AF-A0A1I1H8L6-F1
#
_cell.length_a   1.000
_cell.length_b   1.000
_cell.length_c   1.000
_cell.angle_alpha   90.00
_cell.angle_beta   90.00
_cell.angle_gamma   90.00
#
_symmetry.space_group_name_H-M   'P 1'
#
loop_
_entity.id
_entity.type
_entity.pdbx_description
1 polymer ?
#
loop_
_entity_poly.entity_id
_entity_poly.type
_entity_poly.pdbx_seq_one_letter_code
_entity_poly.pdbx_strand_id
1 'polypeptide(L)' 'MTEPPLRAELPPPTKMLTGRSVYRVVWKLNTDVLVGYCWCGESHEDVDPIALWDWLLAHPATHDPAGGAR' A
#
# COMPACT_ATOMS: atom_id res chain seq x y z
N MET A 1 -19.50 17.65 19.29
CA MET A 1 -19.57 16.69 18.18
C MET A 1 -18.36 15.80 18.31
N THR A 2 -18.54 14.56 18.74
CA THR A 2 -17.43 13.62 18.96
C THR A 2 -17.00 13.06 17.62
N GLU A 3 -15.73 13.22 17.26
CA GLU A 3 -15.15 12.63 16.05
C GLU A 3 -15.26 11.11 16.12
N PRO A 4 -15.76 10.42 15.09
CA PRO A 4 -15.84 8.97 15.09
C PRO A 4 -14.43 8.37 15.20
N PRO A 5 -14.27 7.22 15.86
CA PRO A 5 -12.95 6.59 15.96
C PRO A 5 -12.43 6.25 14.56
N LEU A 6 -11.14 6.47 14.29
CA LEU A 6 -10.45 6.28 12.99
C LEU A 6 -10.84 4.99 12.24
N ARG A 7 -11.16 3.92 12.97
CA ARG A 7 -11.60 2.63 12.40
C ARG A 7 -13.01 2.63 11.81
N ALA A 8 -13.89 3.53 12.22
CA ALA A 8 -15.26 3.65 11.69
C ALA A 8 -15.30 4.33 10.31
N GLU A 9 -14.24 5.06 9.94
CA GLU A 9 -14.13 5.74 8.65
C GLU A 9 -13.47 4.86 7.58
N LEU A 10 -12.82 3.76 7.98
CA LEU A 10 -12.22 2.82 7.04
C LEU A 10 -13.31 2.00 6.34
N PRO A 11 -13.17 1.73 5.03
CA PRO A 11 -14.07 0.84 4.35
C PRO A 11 -14.01 -0.57 4.97
N PRO A 12 -15.10 -1.36 4.87
CA PRO A 12 -15.08 -2.74 5.32
C PRO A 12 -13.96 -3.52 4.60
N PRO A 13 -13.35 -4.54 5.24
CA PRO A 13 -12.22 -5.29 4.68
C PRO A 13 -12.55 -6.02 3.37
N THR A 14 -13.83 -6.09 3.02
CA THR A 14 -14.33 -6.64 1.75
C THR A 14 -14.30 -5.64 0.59
N LYS A 15 -14.14 -4.34 0.86
CA LYS A 15 -14.07 -3.29 -0.15
C LYS A 15 -12.61 -2.97 -0.46
N MET A 16 -12.19 -3.28 -1.68
CA MET A 16 -10.88 -2.88 -2.17
C MET A 16 -10.81 -1.38 -2.41
N LEU A 17 -9.85 -0.72 -1.75
CA LEU A 17 -9.45 0.65 -2.08
C LEU A 17 -8.79 0.69 -3.46
N THR A 18 -8.90 1.82 -4.16
CA THR A 18 -8.31 2.07 -5.48
C THR A 18 -7.71 3.49 -5.54
N GLY A 19 -6.84 3.76 -6.51
CA GLY A 19 -6.20 5.07 -6.68
C GLY A 19 -4.69 5.05 -6.51
N ARG A 20 -4.04 6.17 -6.84
CA ARG A 20 -2.58 6.31 -6.88
C ARG A 20 -1.91 6.50 -5.52
N SER A 21 -2.70 6.75 -4.47
CA SER A 21 -2.21 6.82 -3.09
C SER A 21 -2.40 5.50 -2.32
N VAL A 22 -2.86 4.45 -3.01
CA VAL A 22 -3.17 3.16 -2.38
C VAL A 22 -2.05 2.15 -2.66
N TYR A 23 -1.28 1.86 -1.63
CA TYR A 23 -0.37 0.72 -1.57
C TYR A 23 -1.08 -0.47 -0.91
N ARG A 24 -0.84 -1.68 -1.41
CA ARG A 24 -1.42 -2.90 -0.83
C ARG A 24 -0.32 -3.79 -0.31
N VAL A 25 -0.51 -4.31 0.89
CA VAL A 25 0.40 -5.26 1.52
C VAL A 25 -0.41 -6.46 1.96
N VAL A 26 0.04 -7.65 1.58
CA VAL A 26 -0.56 -8.92 1.98
C VAL A 26 0.52 -9.86 2.48
N TRP A 27 0.17 -10.77 3.39
CA TRP A 27 1.03 -11.88 3.74
C TRP A 27 0.84 -13.02 2.75
N LYS A 28 1.94 -13.66 2.34
CA LYS A 28 1.86 -14.98 1.72
C LYS A 28 1.38 -15.98 2.76
N LEU A 29 0.42 -16.80 2.36
CA LEU A 29 -0.16 -17.79 3.26
C LEU A 29 0.93 -18.76 3.75
N ASN A 30 0.92 -19.02 5.06
CA ASN A 30 1.84 -19.92 5.74
C ASN A 30 3.32 -19.51 5.68
N THR A 31 3.62 -18.22 5.45
CA THR A 31 4.98 -17.69 5.55
C THR A 31 4.99 -16.33 6.26
N ASP A 32 6.17 -15.88 6.65
CA ASP A 32 6.40 -14.51 7.15
C ASP A 32 6.72 -13.52 6.01
N VAL A 33 6.47 -13.91 4.76
CA VAL A 33 6.75 -13.05 3.59
C VAL A 33 5.59 -12.11 3.35
N LEU A 34 5.90 -10.82 3.28
CA LEU A 34 5.00 -9.78 2.83
C LEU A 34 5.13 -9.60 1.31
N VAL A 35 4.02 -9.33 0.64
CA VAL A 35 3.97 -8.91 -0.76
C VAL A 35 3.36 -7.52 -0.82
N GLY A 36 4.17 -6.55 -1.23
CA GLY A 36 3.76 -5.18 -1.49
C GLY A 36 3.38 -5.01 -2.95
N TYR A 37 2.30 -4.30 -3.22
CA TYR A 37 1.87 -3.91 -4.56
C TYR A 37 1.77 -2.38 -4.65
N CYS A 38 2.49 -1.81 -5.61
CA CYS A 38 2.34 -0.43 -6.01
C CYS A 38 1.02 -0.26 -6.79
N TRP A 39 0.46 0.95 -6.80
CA TRP A 39 -0.75 1.25 -7.57
C TRP A 39 -0.57 1.08 -9.08
N CYS A 40 0.68 1.09 -9.59
CA CYS A 40 0.98 0.83 -10.99
C CYS A 40 0.93 -0.66 -11.37
N GLY A 41 0.83 -1.56 -10.39
CA GLY A 41 0.77 -3.01 -10.59
C GLY A 41 2.08 -3.74 -10.30
N GLU A 42 3.19 -3.03 -10.09
CA GLU A 42 4.47 -3.66 -9.73
C GLU A 42 4.45 -4.20 -8.29
N SER A 43 5.12 -5.33 -8.05
CA SER A 43 5.15 -5.98 -6.75
C SER A 43 6.55 -6.28 -6.24
N HIS A 44 6.71 -6.31 -4.92
CA HIS A 44 7.94 -6.71 -4.25
C HIS A 44 7.63 -7.58 -3.05
N GLU A 45 8.56 -8.48 -2.73
CA GLU A 45 8.44 -9.41 -1.62
C GLU A 45 9.59 -9.20 -0.64
N ASP A 46 9.26 -9.11 0.65
CA ASP A 46 10.25 -9.04 1.71
C ASP A 46 9.69 -9.66 2.99
N VAL A 47 10.57 -10.15 3.85
CA VAL A 47 10.23 -10.58 5.22
C VAL A 47 10.36 -9.42 6.20
N ASP A 48 11.15 -8.40 5.87
CA ASP A 48 11.29 -7.19 6.66
C ASP A 48 10.22 -6.15 6.23
N PRO A 49 9.27 -5.81 7.12
CA PRO A 49 8.28 -4.79 6.82
C PRO A 49 8.89 -3.43 6.47
N ILE A 50 10.01 -3.05 7.09
CA ILE A 50 10.66 -1.75 6.85
C ILE A 50 11.22 -1.71 5.43
N ALA A 51 11.99 -2.73 5.04
CA ALA A 51 12.53 -2.84 3.70
C ALA A 51 11.43 -2.84 2.62
N LEU A 52 10.30 -3.51 2.87
CA LEU A 52 9.16 -3.48 1.96
C LEU A 52 8.58 -2.07 1.81
N TRP A 53 8.40 -1.33 2.92
CA TRP A 53 7.87 0.02 2.88
C TRP A 53 8.85 1.01 2.23
N ASP A 54 10.15 0.88 2.49
CA ASP A 54 11.18 1.65 1.82
C ASP A 54 11.11 1.44 0.30
N TRP A 55 10.93 0.19 -0.15
CA TRP A 55 10.69 -0.09 -1.56
C TRP A 55 9.38 0.56 -2.05
N LEU A 56 8.24 0.32 -1.40
CA LEU A 56 6.93 0.84 -1.86
C LEU A 56 6.89 2.37 -1.96
N LEU A 57 7.53 3.07 -1.04
CA LEU A 57 7.57 4.54 -1.00
C LEU A 57 8.61 5.12 -1.95
N ALA A 58 9.68 4.38 -2.26
CA ALA A 58 10.65 4.75 -3.29
C ALA A 58 10.22 4.37 -4.71
N HIS A 59 9.28 3.42 -4.86
CA HIS A 59 8.98 2.78 -6.15
C HIS A 59 7.80 3.39 -6.92
N PRO A 60 8.05 3.90 -8.13
CA PRO A 60 9.30 4.45 -8.65
C PRO A 60 9.34 5.97 -8.43
N ALA A 61 10.55 6.52 -8.34
CA ALA A 61 10.83 7.95 -8.45
C ALA A 61 10.22 8.64 -9.70
N THR A 62 9.61 7.89 -10.63
CA THR A 62 8.87 8.37 -11.81
C THR A 62 7.38 8.65 -11.55
N HIS A 63 6.85 8.30 -10.39
CA HIS A 63 5.51 8.70 -9.98
C HIS A 63 5.59 10.05 -9.27
N ASP A 64 5.25 11.12 -9.99
CA ASP A 64 5.02 12.41 -9.33
C ASP A 64 3.92 12.22 -8.27
N PRO A 65 4.17 12.54 -6.99
CA PRO A 65 3.17 12.45 -5.93
C PRO A 65 1.94 13.34 -6.20
N ALA A 66 2.04 14.34 -7.09
CA ALA A 66 0.93 15.15 -7.55
C ALA A 66 0.21 14.60 -8.80
N GLY A 67 0.66 13.47 -9.37
CA GLY A 67 0.06 12.83 -10.54
C GLY A 67 0.51 13.38 -11.90
N GLY A 68 1.57 14.18 -11.96
CA GLY A 68 2.22 14.58 -13.21
C GLY A 68 3.16 13.50 -13.74
N ALA A 69 2.70 12.69 -14.69
CA ALA A 69 3.65 12.00 -15.57
C ALA A 69 4.45 13.08 -16.31
N ARG A 70 5.79 13.03 -16.24
CA ARG A 70 6.63 13.66 -17.27
C ARG A 70 6.61 12.81 -18.53
#